data_AF-A0A9D4PY19-F1
#
_entry.id   AF-A0A9D4PY19-F1
#
_cell.length_a   1.000
_cell.length_b   1.000
_cell.length_c   1.000
_cell.angle_alpha   90.00
_cell.angle_beta   90.00
_cell.angle_gamma   90.00
#
_symmetry.space_group_name_H-M   'P 1'
#
loop_
_entity.id
_entity.type
_entity.pdbx_description
1 polymer ?
#
loop_
_entity_poly.entity_id
_entity_poly.type
_entity_poly.pdbx_seq_one_letter_code
_entity_poly.pdbx_strand_id
1 'polypeptide(L)'
;MVVNVRAQGVYLDWEYPGDNCGGPNDTDNMISFINYLRALNISVILAVPPEPAVVSSYDLPRAMPLVKYVVVKTHTLRLSSAVYCSGARRFAAGVFSNVRDLLPQEQRHKLAYSVSVAPDTFTAREAVMGAVSLGPSRWENYTKKAGKTHYAAICHLNVTRFLDHPECVMVHQGDSENLKVWGD
;
A
#
# COMPACT_ATOMS: atom_id res chain seq x y z
N MET A 1 -3.41 -17.38 25.47
CA MET A 1 -4.75 -16.76 25.46
C MET A 1 -5.41 -17.10 24.13
N VAL A 2 -6.28 -18.11 24.11
CA VAL A 2 -7.08 -18.44 22.92
C VAL A 2 -8.26 -17.48 22.93
N VAL A 3 -8.17 -16.40 22.15
CA VAL A 3 -9.31 -15.52 21.95
C VAL A 3 -10.23 -16.24 20.98
N ASN A 4 -11.39 -16.69 21.49
CA ASN A 4 -12.46 -17.23 20.66
C ASN A 4 -13.14 -16.08 19.91
N VAL A 5 -12.46 -15.58 18.88
CA VAL A 5 -13.04 -14.65 17.92
C VAL A 5 -13.79 -15.51 16.92
N ARG A 6 -15.12 -15.33 16.78
CA ARG A 6 -15.87 -15.86 15.64
C ARG A 6 -15.50 -15.07 14.38
N ALA A 7 -14.25 -15.19 13.94
CA ALA A 7 -13.78 -14.58 12.72
C ALA A 7 -14.32 -15.39 11.53
N GLN A 8 -15.15 -14.77 10.70
CA GLN A 8 -15.67 -15.37 9.45
C GLN A 8 -14.62 -15.39 8.33
N GLY A 9 -13.44 -14.81 8.58
CA GLY A 9 -12.34 -14.79 7.65
C GLY A 9 -11.06 -14.18 8.22
N VAL A 10 -10.00 -14.28 7.42
CA VAL A 10 -8.66 -13.78 7.70
C VAL A 10 -8.23 -12.85 6.58
N TYR A 11 -7.67 -11.70 6.94
CA TYR A 11 -6.91 -10.86 6.02
C TYR A 11 -5.43 -11.25 6.16
N LEU A 12 -4.89 -11.94 5.16
CA LEU A 12 -3.51 -12.44 5.15
C LEU A 12 -2.61 -11.40 4.50
N ASP A 13 -1.73 -10.79 5.30
CA ASP A 13 -0.80 -9.75 4.88
C ASP A 13 0.65 -10.15 5.17
N TRP A 14 1.16 -11.12 4.42
CA TRP A 14 2.55 -11.58 4.53
C TRP A 14 3.43 -10.76 3.58
N GLU A 15 4.43 -10.05 4.09
CA GLU A 15 5.40 -9.28 3.30
C GLU A 15 6.82 -9.88 3.36
N TYR A 16 7.33 -10.61 2.37
CA TYR A 16 6.64 -11.32 1.29
C TYR A 16 7.08 -12.80 1.35
N PRO A 17 6.35 -13.76 0.75
CA PRO A 17 6.85 -15.13 0.65
C PRO A 17 8.27 -15.16 0.04
N GLY A 18 9.22 -15.78 0.75
CA GLY A 18 10.63 -15.87 0.32
C GLY A 18 11.48 -14.61 0.57
N ASP A 19 10.94 -13.58 1.21
CA ASP A 19 11.64 -12.33 1.56
C ASP A 19 11.51 -12.04 3.07
N ASN A 20 12.22 -11.02 3.58
CA ASN A 20 12.21 -10.62 5.00
C ASN A 20 12.45 -11.81 5.96
N CYS A 21 13.51 -12.56 5.71
CA CYS A 21 13.87 -13.81 6.41
C CYS A 21 13.01 -15.03 6.04
N GLY A 22 12.22 -14.94 4.96
CA GLY A 22 11.49 -16.05 4.37
C GLY A 22 12.37 -17.12 3.72
N GLY A 23 11.80 -18.30 3.52
CA GLY A 23 12.45 -19.45 2.89
C GLY A 23 11.96 -19.70 1.45
N PRO A 24 12.69 -20.50 0.67
CA PRO A 24 12.33 -20.80 -0.72
C PRO A 24 10.99 -21.54 -0.87
N ASN A 25 10.47 -22.15 0.20
CA ASN A 25 9.23 -22.91 0.20
C ASN A 25 8.01 -22.08 0.63
N ASP A 26 8.18 -20.78 0.91
CA ASP A 26 7.13 -19.95 1.50
C ASP A 26 5.91 -19.79 0.60
N THR A 27 6.10 -19.76 -0.72
CA THR A 27 4.98 -19.72 -1.68
C THR A 27 4.08 -20.95 -1.50
N ASP A 28 4.65 -22.15 -1.46
CA ASP A 28 3.88 -23.39 -1.28
C ASP A 28 3.31 -23.52 0.14
N ASN A 29 4.06 -23.05 1.15
CA ASN A 29 3.58 -23.01 2.53
C ASN A 29 2.37 -22.06 2.67
N MET A 30 2.39 -20.90 2.02
CA MET A 30 1.29 -19.96 2.00
C MET A 30 0.04 -20.58 1.34
N ILE A 31 0.19 -21.21 0.17
CA ILE A 31 -0.92 -21.90 -0.51
C ILE A 31 -1.50 -23.02 0.36
N SER A 32 -0.63 -23.79 1.01
CA SER A 32 -1.05 -24.87 1.93
C SER A 32 -1.79 -24.32 3.14
N PHE A 33 -1.32 -23.21 3.71
CA PHE A 33 -1.98 -22.53 4.82
C PHE A 33 -3.36 -22.00 4.44
N ILE A 34 -3.51 -21.37 3.26
CA ILE A 34 -4.81 -20.90 2.75
C ILE A 34 -5.76 -22.09 2.58
N ASN A 35 -5.30 -23.20 2.00
CA ASN A 35 -6.11 -24.42 1.87
C ASN A 35 -6.58 -24.97 3.22
N TYR A 36 -5.69 -24.99 4.22
CA TYR A 36 -6.04 -25.41 5.57
C TYR A 36 -7.16 -24.53 6.17
N LEU A 37 -7.05 -23.20 6.05
CA LEU A 37 -8.09 -22.27 6.51
C LEU A 37 -9.43 -22.50 5.80
N ARG A 38 -9.41 -22.77 4.49
CA ARG A 38 -10.64 -23.09 3.74
C ARG A 38 -11.31 -24.36 4.23
N ALA A 39 -10.54 -25.40 4.55
CA ALA A 39 -11.08 -26.65 5.09
C ALA A 39 -11.80 -26.43 6.44
N LEU A 40 -11.45 -25.37 7.16
CA LEU A 40 -12.12 -24.92 8.38
C LEU A 40 -13.28 -23.94 8.13
N ASN A 41 -13.70 -23.75 6.87
CA ASN A 41 -14.68 -22.75 6.44
C ASN A 41 -14.30 -21.30 6.79
N ILE A 42 -13.00 -20.99 6.86
CA ILE A 42 -12.49 -19.64 7.07
C ILE A 42 -12.18 -19.02 5.71
N SER A 43 -12.84 -17.91 5.39
CA SER A 43 -12.57 -17.16 4.15
C SER A 43 -11.26 -16.38 4.25
N VAL A 44 -10.51 -16.26 3.15
CA VAL A 44 -9.23 -15.53 3.14
C VAL A 44 -9.31 -14.36 2.17
N ILE A 45 -8.87 -13.18 2.59
CA ILE A 45 -8.51 -12.08 1.70
C ILE A 45 -6.98 -11.99 1.74
N LEU A 46 -6.33 -12.04 0.58
CA LEU A 46 -4.88 -11.99 0.49
C LEU A 46 -4.43 -10.58 0.09
N ALA A 47 -3.52 -9.99 0.85
CA ALA A 47 -2.87 -8.73 0.51
C ALA A 47 -1.57 -9.01 -0.24
N VAL A 48 -1.33 -8.28 -1.33
CA VAL A 48 -0.09 -8.39 -2.13
C VAL A 48 0.49 -7.02 -2.41
N PRO A 49 1.82 -6.89 -2.60
CA PRO A 49 2.42 -5.63 -2.98
C PRO A 49 1.96 -5.18 -4.37
N PRO A 50 2.17 -3.91 -4.71
CA PRO A 50 1.89 -3.41 -6.04
C PRO A 50 3.00 -3.77 -7.05
N GLU A 51 4.21 -4.10 -6.60
CA GLU A 51 5.37 -4.42 -7.44
C GLU A 51 5.20 -5.78 -8.16
N PRO A 52 5.05 -5.84 -9.51
CA PRO A 52 4.78 -7.10 -10.21
C PRO A 52 5.85 -8.18 -10.01
N ALA A 53 7.11 -7.78 -9.89
CA ALA A 53 8.22 -8.71 -9.64
C ALA A 53 8.05 -9.43 -8.29
N VAL A 54 7.63 -8.72 -7.25
CA VAL A 54 7.41 -9.30 -5.91
C VAL A 54 6.08 -10.05 -5.86
N VAL A 55 5.03 -9.58 -6.55
CA VAL A 55 3.74 -10.28 -6.66
C VAL A 55 3.90 -11.71 -7.20
N SER A 56 4.91 -11.96 -8.03
CA SER A 56 5.18 -13.30 -8.55
C SER A 56 5.43 -14.34 -7.44
N SER A 57 5.96 -13.95 -6.27
CA SER A 57 6.21 -14.87 -5.16
C SER A 57 4.93 -15.38 -4.48
N TYR A 58 3.77 -14.79 -4.81
CA TYR A 58 2.48 -15.21 -4.28
C TYR A 58 1.76 -16.27 -5.12
N ASP A 59 2.26 -16.56 -6.34
CA ASP A 59 1.63 -17.48 -7.28
C ASP A 59 0.10 -17.25 -7.38
N LEU A 60 -0.25 -16.02 -7.76
CA LEU A 60 -1.65 -15.59 -7.79
C LEU A 60 -2.57 -16.52 -8.61
N PRO A 61 -2.15 -17.11 -9.75
CA PRO A 61 -2.96 -18.11 -10.44
C PRO A 61 -3.37 -19.30 -9.57
N ARG A 62 -2.46 -19.81 -8.69
CA ARG A 62 -2.77 -20.88 -7.72
C ARG A 62 -3.53 -20.37 -6.49
N ALA A 63 -3.28 -19.14 -6.04
CA ALA A 63 -3.96 -18.58 -4.87
C ALA A 63 -5.41 -18.14 -5.17
N MET A 64 -5.69 -17.65 -6.38
CA MET A 64 -6.97 -17.06 -6.75
C MET A 64 -8.18 -17.95 -6.54
N PRO A 65 -8.18 -19.25 -6.89
CA PRO A 65 -9.29 -20.16 -6.59
C PRO A 65 -9.54 -20.38 -5.10
N LEU A 66 -8.58 -20.04 -4.24
CA LEU A 66 -8.59 -20.33 -2.81
C LEU A 66 -9.06 -19.14 -1.95
N VAL A 67 -8.81 -17.92 -2.40
CA VAL A 67 -9.14 -16.69 -1.65
C VAL A 67 -10.49 -16.11 -2.07
N LYS A 68 -11.06 -15.20 -1.29
CA LYS A 68 -12.26 -14.43 -1.65
C LYS A 68 -11.90 -13.26 -2.57
N TYR A 69 -10.89 -12.49 -2.17
CA TYR A 69 -10.32 -11.37 -2.92
C TYR A 69 -8.81 -11.32 -2.74
N VAL A 70 -8.14 -10.69 -3.70
CA VAL A 70 -6.76 -10.24 -3.54
C VAL A 70 -6.74 -8.71 -3.53
N VAL A 71 -6.16 -8.13 -2.49
CA VAL A 71 -5.99 -6.68 -2.35
C VAL A 71 -4.56 -6.32 -2.73
N VAL A 72 -4.42 -5.60 -3.84
CA VAL A 72 -3.15 -5.01 -4.25
C VAL A 72 -2.91 -3.75 -3.42
N LYS A 73 -1.81 -3.73 -2.68
CA LYS A 73 -1.42 -2.66 -1.76
C LYS A 73 -0.84 -1.45 -2.48
N THR A 74 -1.57 -0.90 -3.45
CA THR A 74 -1.17 0.28 -4.24
C THR A 74 -0.83 1.52 -3.39
N HIS A 75 -1.31 1.59 -2.15
CA HIS A 75 -0.95 2.63 -1.19
C HIS A 75 0.48 2.52 -0.62
N THR A 76 1.20 1.41 -0.85
CA THR A 76 2.59 1.25 -0.40
C THR A 76 3.62 1.66 -1.45
N LEU A 77 3.17 2.15 -2.61
CA LEU A 77 4.04 2.65 -3.66
C LEU A 77 4.91 3.78 -3.13
N ARG A 78 6.23 3.56 -3.11
CA ARG A 78 7.20 4.58 -2.75
C ARG A 78 8.16 4.83 -3.90
N LEU A 79 8.11 6.02 -4.48
CA LEU A 79 9.15 6.46 -5.41
C LEU A 79 10.32 7.00 -4.59
N SER A 80 11.52 6.46 -4.83
CA SER A 80 12.69 6.76 -4.02
C SER A 80 13.13 8.23 -4.14
N SER A 81 13.59 8.80 -3.03
CA SER A 81 14.28 10.10 -2.90
C SER A 81 13.58 11.36 -3.42
N ALA A 82 12.43 11.25 -4.09
CA ALA A 82 11.67 12.40 -4.58
C ALA A 82 10.40 12.63 -3.74
N VAL A 83 9.88 13.85 -3.77
CA VAL A 83 8.52 14.17 -3.35
C VAL A 83 7.57 13.68 -4.44
N TYR A 84 6.66 12.80 -4.09
CA TYR A 84 5.65 12.25 -4.99
C TYR A 84 4.32 12.10 -4.27
N CYS A 85 3.26 11.92 -5.03
CA CYS A 85 1.95 11.59 -4.49
C CYS A 85 1.87 10.10 -4.16
N SER A 86 1.85 9.78 -2.88
CA SER A 86 1.60 8.45 -2.35
C SER A 86 0.12 8.08 -2.51
N GLY A 87 -0.31 7.87 -3.76
CA GLY A 87 -1.73 7.61 -4.06
C GLY A 87 -2.24 8.21 -5.36
N ALA A 88 -1.38 8.84 -6.18
CA ALA A 88 -1.75 9.31 -7.51
C ALA A 88 -2.53 8.23 -8.27
N ARG A 89 -3.81 8.51 -8.53
CA ARG A 89 -4.77 7.48 -8.94
C ARG A 89 -4.36 6.77 -10.22
N ARG A 90 -3.71 7.46 -11.17
CA ARG A 90 -3.21 6.84 -12.40
C ARG A 90 -2.00 5.95 -12.17
N PHE A 91 -1.09 6.33 -11.27
CA PHE A 91 0.05 5.49 -10.93
C PHE A 91 -0.41 4.21 -10.22
N ALA A 92 -1.28 4.36 -9.22
CA ALA A 92 -1.95 3.23 -8.57
C ALA A 92 -2.73 2.36 -9.57
N ALA A 93 -3.52 2.96 -10.46
CA ALA A 93 -4.28 2.23 -11.48
C ALA A 93 -3.39 1.54 -12.52
N GLY A 94 -2.29 2.17 -12.94
CA GLY A 94 -1.32 1.59 -13.88
C GLY A 94 -0.65 0.36 -13.27
N VAL A 95 -0.16 0.49 -12.04
CA VAL A 95 0.46 -0.63 -11.32
C VAL A 95 -0.56 -1.74 -11.03
N PHE A 96 -1.79 -1.39 -10.65
CA PHE A 96 -2.87 -2.35 -10.51
C PHE A 96 -3.17 -3.08 -11.83
N SER A 97 -3.18 -2.38 -12.98
CA SER A 97 -3.37 -3.01 -14.28
C SER A 97 -2.26 -4.02 -14.57
N ASN A 98 -1.01 -3.67 -14.30
CA ASN A 98 0.12 -4.58 -14.50
C ASN A 98 -0.06 -5.89 -13.73
N VAL A 99 -0.47 -5.81 -12.44
CA VAL A 99 -0.78 -7.02 -11.64
C VAL A 99 -1.98 -7.77 -12.20
N ARG A 100 -3.02 -7.05 -12.60
CA ARG A 100 -4.24 -7.64 -13.19
C ARG A 100 -3.96 -8.40 -14.48
N ASP A 101 -3.03 -7.91 -15.29
CA ASP A 101 -2.71 -8.47 -16.60
C ASP A 101 -1.87 -9.77 -16.48
N LEU A 102 -1.29 -10.05 -15.31
CA LEU A 102 -0.68 -11.35 -14.98
C LEU A 102 -1.70 -12.48 -14.81
N LEU A 103 -2.99 -12.15 -14.68
CA LEU A 103 -4.04 -13.11 -14.37
C LEU A 103 -4.89 -13.49 -15.59
N PRO A 104 -5.37 -14.75 -15.65
CA PRO A 104 -6.45 -15.15 -16.53
C PRO A 104 -7.68 -14.25 -16.37
N GLN A 105 -8.38 -13.98 -17.48
CA GLN A 105 -9.49 -13.02 -17.52
C GLN A 105 -10.57 -13.33 -16.48
N GLU A 106 -10.88 -14.61 -16.29
CA GLU A 106 -11.86 -15.13 -15.35
C GLU A 106 -11.49 -14.90 -13.89
N GLN A 107 -10.21 -14.66 -13.56
CA GLN A 107 -9.76 -14.42 -12.18
C GLN A 107 -9.69 -12.93 -11.82
N ARG A 108 -9.64 -12.04 -12.82
CA ARG A 108 -9.41 -10.60 -12.62
C ARG A 108 -10.47 -9.91 -11.77
N HIS A 109 -11.70 -10.41 -11.76
CA HIS A 109 -12.81 -9.83 -10.98
C HIS A 109 -12.61 -9.93 -9.45
N LYS A 110 -11.64 -10.73 -8.98
CA LYS A 110 -11.33 -10.90 -7.56
C LYS A 110 -10.25 -9.92 -7.06
N LEU A 111 -9.67 -9.13 -7.95
CA LEU A 111 -8.69 -8.12 -7.59
C LEU A 111 -9.38 -6.83 -7.12
N ALA A 112 -8.88 -6.30 -6.02
CA ALA A 112 -9.16 -4.95 -5.55
C ALA A 112 -7.83 -4.21 -5.37
N TYR A 113 -7.81 -2.90 -5.60
CA TYR A 113 -6.69 -2.05 -5.19
C TYR A 113 -7.07 -1.28 -3.93
N SER A 114 -6.07 -0.79 -3.21
CA SER A 114 -6.24 -0.09 -1.95
C SER A 114 -5.83 1.38 -2.09
N VAL A 115 -6.56 2.25 -1.40
CA VAL A 115 -6.30 3.69 -1.36
C VAL A 115 -5.85 4.03 0.06
N SER A 116 -4.79 4.84 0.19
CA SER A 116 -4.36 5.33 1.50
C SER A 116 -5.30 6.41 1.99
N VAL A 117 -5.58 6.44 3.29
CA VAL A 117 -6.09 7.64 4.00
C VAL A 117 -5.05 8.19 4.97
N ALA A 118 -3.83 7.66 4.89
CA ALA A 118 -2.67 8.02 5.67
C ALA A 118 -1.53 8.40 4.71
N PRO A 119 -1.56 9.64 4.18
CA PRO A 119 -0.62 10.06 3.15
C PRO A 119 0.82 10.09 3.68
N ASP A 120 1.77 9.83 2.79
CA ASP A 120 3.19 9.99 3.08
C ASP A 120 3.54 11.48 3.22
N THR A 121 4.52 11.73 4.08
CA THR A 121 4.98 13.08 4.38
C THR A 121 6.48 13.17 4.25
N PHE A 122 6.94 14.27 3.69
CA PHE A 122 8.33 14.47 3.32
C PHE A 122 8.85 15.78 3.90
N THR A 123 10.14 15.82 4.18
CA THR A 123 10.88 17.08 4.30
C THR A 123 11.60 17.32 2.98
N ALA A 124 11.44 18.51 2.40
CA ALA A 124 12.09 18.90 1.15
C ALA A 124 12.61 20.34 1.25
N ARG A 125 13.51 20.74 0.35
CA ARG A 125 13.91 22.16 0.23
C ARG A 125 12.89 22.98 -0.55
N GLU A 126 12.16 22.30 -1.44
CA GLU A 126 11.26 22.94 -2.39
C GLU A 126 9.90 22.25 -2.36
N ALA A 127 8.87 23.07 -2.52
CA ALA A 127 7.48 22.68 -2.46
C ALA A 127 6.96 22.30 -3.84
N VAL A 128 7.67 21.40 -4.52
CA VAL A 128 7.32 21.00 -5.89
C VAL A 128 7.35 19.49 -6.00
N MET A 129 6.48 18.95 -6.85
CA MET A 129 6.52 17.53 -7.18
C MET A 129 7.86 17.19 -7.84
N GLY A 130 8.44 16.05 -7.49
CA GLY A 130 9.75 15.63 -7.98
C GLY A 130 10.93 16.25 -7.24
N ALA A 131 10.71 17.21 -6.32
CA ALA A 131 11.77 17.75 -5.48
C ALA A 131 12.49 16.65 -4.70
N VAL A 132 13.78 16.81 -4.44
CA VAL A 132 14.53 15.85 -3.62
C VAL A 132 14.00 15.88 -2.19
N SER A 133 13.53 14.72 -1.74
CA SER A 133 13.18 14.46 -0.35
C SER A 133 14.45 14.34 0.48
N LEU A 134 14.55 15.15 1.53
CA LEU A 134 15.58 15.07 2.56
C LEU A 134 15.28 13.98 3.58
N GLY A 135 14.14 13.30 3.45
CA GLY A 135 13.70 12.25 4.35
C GLY A 135 12.23 12.38 4.75
N PRO A 136 11.76 11.47 5.61
CA PRO A 136 10.42 11.54 6.16
C PRO A 136 10.24 12.82 6.99
N SER A 137 9.06 13.45 6.90
CA SER A 137 8.77 14.57 7.79
C SER A 137 8.78 14.10 9.26
N ARG A 138 9.08 15.04 10.18
CA ARG A 138 9.01 14.75 11.63
C ARG A 138 7.63 14.21 12.00
N TRP A 139 7.60 13.25 12.92
CA TRP A 139 6.37 12.61 13.41
C TRP A 139 5.27 13.63 13.74
N GLU A 140 4.03 13.30 13.37
CA GLU A 140 2.87 14.02 13.84
C GLU A 140 2.38 13.46 15.18
N ASN A 141 1.75 14.31 15.99
CA ASN A 141 1.26 13.96 17.32
C ASN A 141 0.26 12.79 17.31
N TYR A 142 -0.48 12.62 16.20
CA TYR A 142 -1.49 11.57 16.06
C TYR A 142 -0.89 10.23 15.61
N THR A 143 -0.12 10.21 14.52
CA THR A 143 0.45 8.97 13.98
C THR A 143 1.61 8.45 14.80
N LYS A 144 2.34 9.35 15.49
CA LYS A 144 3.63 9.07 16.15
C LYS A 144 4.62 8.33 15.24
N LYS A 145 4.46 8.46 13.92
CA LYS A 145 5.25 7.79 12.89
C LYS A 145 5.82 8.84 11.95
N ALA A 146 7.14 8.88 11.84
CA ALA A 146 7.79 9.76 10.88
C ALA A 146 7.35 9.41 9.45
N GLY A 147 7.17 10.43 8.62
CA GLY A 147 6.82 10.24 7.22
C GLY A 147 5.37 9.84 6.97
N LYS A 148 4.48 9.92 7.95
CA LYS A 148 3.04 9.63 7.81
C LYS A 148 2.18 10.63 8.59
N THR A 149 1.05 11.02 8.01
CA THR A 149 -0.05 11.75 8.69
C THR A 149 -1.37 11.01 8.47
N HIS A 150 -2.46 11.51 9.05
CA HIS A 150 -3.82 11.13 8.73
C HIS A 150 -4.52 12.23 7.92
N TYR A 151 -5.40 11.86 7.00
CA TYR A 151 -6.19 12.82 6.23
C TYR A 151 -6.89 13.86 7.11
N ALA A 152 -7.48 13.44 8.24
CA ALA A 152 -8.12 14.33 9.19
C ALA A 152 -7.15 15.38 9.80
N ALA A 153 -5.89 15.03 10.03
CA ALA A 153 -4.90 15.96 10.56
C ALA A 153 -4.61 17.06 9.54
N ILE A 154 -4.45 16.72 8.25
CA ILE A 154 -4.26 17.70 7.17
C ILE A 154 -5.41 18.72 7.13
N CYS A 155 -6.65 18.27 7.32
CA CYS A 155 -7.83 19.17 7.33
C CYS A 155 -7.78 20.25 8.44
N HIS A 156 -6.96 20.07 9.48
CA HIS A 156 -6.80 21.02 10.58
C HIS A 156 -5.51 21.84 10.51
N LEU A 157 -4.64 21.56 9.54
CA LEU A 157 -3.39 22.31 9.36
C LEU A 157 -3.61 23.54 8.48
N ASN A 158 -2.93 24.64 8.82
CA ASN A 158 -2.80 25.77 7.93
C ASN A 158 -1.76 25.44 6.85
N VAL A 159 -2.22 24.90 5.73
CA VAL A 159 -1.40 24.42 4.61
C VAL A 159 -1.70 25.21 3.34
N THR A 160 -0.68 25.37 2.51
CA THR A 160 -0.85 25.84 1.14
C THR A 160 -1.03 24.62 0.22
N ARG A 161 -2.01 24.68 -0.68
CA ARG A 161 -2.32 23.60 -1.62
C ARG A 161 -1.64 23.83 -2.96
N PHE A 162 -1.04 22.79 -3.51
CA PHE A 162 -0.69 22.71 -4.93
C PHE A 162 -1.84 22.06 -5.67
N LEU A 163 -2.43 22.81 -6.61
CA LEU A 163 -3.50 22.32 -7.47
C LEU A 163 -2.98 21.92 -8.87
N ASP A 164 -1.68 22.07 -9.11
CA ASP A 164 -1.09 21.93 -10.44
C ASP A 164 -0.89 20.47 -10.88
N HIS A 165 -1.22 19.50 -10.02
CA HIS A 165 -1.22 18.08 -10.40
C HIS A 165 -2.65 17.54 -10.54
N PRO A 166 -3.03 16.99 -11.72
CA PRO A 166 -4.42 16.63 -12.02
C PRO A 166 -4.97 15.42 -11.24
N GLU A 167 -4.13 14.68 -10.53
CA GLU A 167 -4.46 13.34 -10.02
C GLU A 167 -4.20 13.11 -8.53
N CYS A 168 -3.66 14.11 -7.84
CA CYS A 168 -3.42 14.06 -6.40
C CYS A 168 -3.36 15.47 -5.84
N VAL A 169 -3.77 15.61 -4.59
CA VAL A 169 -3.64 16.88 -3.87
C VAL A 169 -2.32 16.83 -3.12
N MET A 170 -1.45 17.78 -3.45
CA MET A 170 -0.28 18.06 -2.63
C MET A 170 -0.54 19.26 -1.76
N VAL A 171 -0.10 19.20 -0.52
CA VAL A 171 -0.10 20.36 0.37
C VAL A 171 1.26 20.55 1.00
N HIS A 172 1.56 21.75 1.48
CA HIS A 172 2.79 22.04 2.20
C HIS A 172 2.63 23.06 3.32
N GLN A 173 3.59 23.04 4.25
CA GLN A 173 3.64 23.91 5.41
C GLN A 173 5.10 24.09 5.86
N GLY A 174 5.45 25.29 6.29
CA GLY A 174 6.81 25.66 6.70
C GLY A 174 7.44 26.65 5.73
N ASP A 175 8.58 27.17 6.16
CA ASP A 175 9.52 27.96 5.37
C ASP A 175 10.37 27.06 4.45
N SER A 176 11.09 27.64 3.50
CA SER A 176 11.92 26.92 2.51
C SER A 176 12.98 25.99 3.13
N GLU A 177 13.29 26.16 4.42
CA GLU A 177 14.24 25.33 5.15
C GLU A 177 13.60 24.18 5.96
N ASN A 178 12.31 24.26 6.30
CA ASN A 178 11.58 23.23 7.06
C ASN A 178 10.25 22.84 6.41
N LEU A 179 10.25 22.77 5.09
CA LEU A 179 9.07 22.48 4.32
C LEU A 179 8.62 21.03 4.53
N LYS A 180 7.39 20.87 5.01
CA LYS A 180 6.67 19.60 5.02
C LYS A 180 5.79 19.52 3.80
N VAL A 181 5.83 18.39 3.09
CA VAL A 181 4.99 18.13 1.92
C VAL A 181 4.19 16.86 2.14
N TRP A 182 2.93 16.88 1.73
CA TRP A 182 1.97 15.79 1.83
C TRP A 182 1.42 15.46 0.44
N GLY A 183 1.15 14.18 0.15
CA GLY A 183 0.50 13.76 -1.10
C GLY A 183 -0.57 12.70 -0.86
N ASP A 184 -1.78 12.94 -1.39
CA ASP A 184 -2.92 12.00 -1.37
C ASP A 184 -2.81 10.88 -2.42
#